data_AF-A0AB37GTR2-F1
#
_entry.id   AF-A0AB37GTR2-F1
#
_cell.length_a   1.000
_cell.length_b   1.000
_cell.length_c   1.000
_cell.angle_alpha   90.00
_cell.angle_beta   90.00
_cell.angle_gamma   90.00
#
_symmetry.space_group_name_H-M   'P 1'
#
loop_
_entity.id
_entity.type
_entity.pdbx_description
1 polymer ?
#
loop_
_entity_poly.entity_id
_entity_poly.type
_entity_poly.pdbx_seq_one_letter_code
_entity_poly.pdbx_strand_id
1 'polypeptide(L)'
;MLKIQVIHRNLHKEIMGFYFYDRRNKYIFLNSNMNEIQMNFVCAHEVGHGVLHPKANTPFMREKTLFSTNKIEAEANIFAVELLIPDNSLHEYRNMNYSIYDIARIHGVPPELCSLKKLSNKGGVENVIMKRKIF
;
A
#
# COMPACT_ATOMS: atom_id res chain seq x y z
N MET A 1 -6.34 2.00 18.83
CA MET A 1 -6.60 0.72 18.14
C MET A 1 -7.65 0.94 17.05
N LEU A 2 -7.41 0.54 15.80
CA LEU A 2 -8.22 0.92 14.62
C LEU A 2 -9.59 0.20 14.50
N LYS A 3 -9.87 -0.82 15.33
CA LYS A 3 -11.12 -1.62 15.34
C LYS A 3 -11.54 -2.10 13.93
N ILE A 4 -10.59 -2.68 13.19
CA ILE A 4 -10.83 -3.34 11.90
C ILE A 4 -10.62 -4.84 12.09
N GLN A 5 -11.55 -5.65 11.60
CA GLN A 5 -11.47 -7.10 11.62
C GLN A 5 -10.92 -7.61 10.29
N VAL A 6 -9.82 -8.36 10.32
CA VAL A 6 -9.23 -8.97 9.12
C VAL A 6 -9.70 -10.43 9.00
N ILE A 7 -10.26 -10.79 7.85
CA ILE A 7 -10.86 -12.09 7.59
C ILE A 7 -10.25 -12.69 6.32
N HIS A 8 -9.64 -13.86 6.45
CA HIS A 8 -9.10 -14.61 5.31
C HIS A 8 -10.17 -15.56 4.77
N ARG A 9 -10.36 -15.58 3.45
CA ARG A 9 -11.32 -16.45 2.76
C ARG A 9 -10.78 -16.93 1.43
N ASN A 10 -11.22 -18.11 1.01
CA ASN A 10 -11.03 -18.56 -0.37
C ASN A 10 -12.00 -17.78 -1.26
N LEU A 11 -11.50 -16.72 -1.90
CA LEU A 11 -12.26 -15.86 -2.81
C LEU A 11 -11.99 -16.26 -4.27
N HIS A 12 -12.82 -15.77 -5.19
CA HIS A 12 -12.57 -15.93 -6.62
C HIS A 12 -11.15 -15.47 -6.97
N LYS A 13 -10.46 -16.19 -7.87
CA LYS A 13 -9.04 -15.98 -8.20
C LYS A 13 -8.69 -14.55 -8.65
N GLU A 14 -9.68 -13.81 -9.16
CA GLU A 14 -9.50 -12.41 -9.61
C GLU A 14 -9.65 -11.39 -8.48
N ILE A 15 -10.15 -11.80 -7.32
CA ILE A 15 -10.37 -10.95 -6.15
C ILE A 15 -9.21 -11.15 -5.19
N MET A 16 -8.46 -10.07 -4.94
CA MET A 16 -7.35 -10.07 -3.99
C MET A 16 -7.84 -9.73 -2.58
N GLY A 17 -8.67 -8.71 -2.46
CA GLY A 17 -9.26 -8.29 -1.20
C GLY A 17 -10.34 -7.24 -1.39
N PHE A 18 -10.97 -6.82 -0.29
CA PHE A 18 -11.86 -5.67 -0.26
C PHE A 18 -12.13 -5.21 1.18
N TYR A 19 -12.43 -3.93 1.33
CA TYR A 19 -12.89 -3.30 2.55
C TYR A 19 -14.42 -3.25 2.58
N PHE A 20 -14.97 -3.59 3.74
CA PHE A 20 -16.41 -3.59 3.97
C PHE A 20 -16.76 -2.96 5.30
N TYR A 21 -17.70 -2.03 5.26
CA TYR A 21 -18.28 -1.35 6.40
C TYR A 21 -19.77 -1.71 6.52
N ASP A 22 -20.14 -2.31 7.66
CA ASP A 22 -21.54 -2.57 8.02
C ASP A 22 -21.80 -2.25 9.49
N ARG A 23 -22.89 -1.53 9.77
CA ARG A 23 -23.36 -1.23 11.15
C ARG A 23 -22.25 -0.77 12.10
N ARG A 24 -21.40 0.15 11.66
CA ARG A 24 -20.24 0.71 12.40
C ARG A 24 -19.09 -0.27 12.65
N ASN A 25 -19.14 -1.46 12.05
CA ASN A 25 -18.07 -2.43 12.04
C ASN A 25 -17.29 -2.33 10.73
N LYS A 26 -15.99 -2.52 10.82
CA LYS A 26 -15.05 -2.46 9.70
C LYS A 26 -14.44 -3.83 9.50
N TYR A 27 -14.44 -4.29 8.26
CA TYR A 27 -13.92 -5.59 7.85
C TYR A 27 -12.97 -5.42 6.67
N ILE A 28 -11.90 -6.21 6.68
CA ILE A 28 -11.04 -6.42 5.52
C ILE A 28 -11.13 -7.89 5.18
N PHE A 29 -11.49 -8.20 3.95
CA PHE A 29 -11.48 -9.55 3.42
C PHE A 29 -10.25 -9.72 2.55
N LEU A 30 -9.46 -10.76 2.80
CA LEU A 30 -8.27 -11.10 2.02
C LEU A 30 -8.44 -12.48 1.41
N ASN A 31 -8.04 -12.62 0.15
CA ASN A 31 -8.00 -13.91 -0.52
C ASN A 31 -6.87 -14.77 0.07
N SER A 32 -7.22 -15.93 0.60
CA SER A 32 -6.28 -16.86 1.23
C SER A 32 -5.30 -17.52 0.27
N ASN A 33 -5.49 -17.37 -1.04
CA ASN A 33 -4.66 -17.98 -2.07
C ASN A 33 -3.48 -17.08 -2.52
N MET A 34 -3.35 -15.87 -1.97
CA MET A 34 -2.24 -14.96 -2.28
C MET A 34 -0.97 -15.34 -1.52
N ASN A 35 0.20 -15.01 -2.09
CA ASN A 35 1.44 -15.10 -1.34
C ASN A 35 1.53 -13.99 -0.26
N GLU A 36 2.43 -14.15 0.70
CA GLU A 36 2.56 -13.25 1.84
C GLU A 36 2.84 -11.78 1.43
N ILE A 37 3.70 -11.57 0.44
CA ILE A 37 4.06 -10.24 -0.05
C ILE A 37 2.82 -9.53 -0.63
N GLN A 38 2.08 -10.22 -1.50
CA GLN A 38 0.83 -9.70 -2.08
C GLN A 38 -0.19 -9.41 -0.99
N MET A 39 -0.35 -10.33 -0.04
CA MET A 39 -1.30 -10.19 1.06
C MET A 39 -0.98 -8.99 1.94
N ASN A 40 0.29 -8.73 2.24
CA ASN A 40 0.73 -7.58 3.02
C ASN A 40 0.40 -6.26 2.31
N PHE A 41 0.65 -6.17 1.00
CA PHE A 41 0.30 -4.99 0.23
C PHE A 41 -1.21 -4.74 0.18
N VAL A 42 -1.99 -5.77 -0.18
CA VAL A 42 -3.45 -5.68 -0.26
C VAL A 42 -4.03 -5.33 1.10
N CYS A 43 -3.54 -5.92 2.19
CA CYS A 43 -3.98 -5.57 3.54
C CYS A 43 -3.70 -4.10 3.86
N ALA A 44 -2.50 -3.59 3.57
CA ALA A 44 -2.15 -2.19 3.78
C ALA A 44 -3.05 -1.24 2.98
N HIS A 45 -3.36 -1.60 1.73
CA HIS A 45 -4.29 -0.87 0.87
C HIS A 45 -5.71 -0.81 1.48
N GLU A 46 -6.27 -1.95 1.89
CA GLU A 46 -7.61 -2.00 2.51
C GLU A 46 -7.67 -1.32 3.88
N VAL A 47 -6.56 -1.32 4.64
CA VAL A 47 -6.43 -0.48 5.85
C VAL A 47 -6.51 0.99 5.47
N GLY A 48 -5.88 1.42 4.37
CA GLY A 48 -6.00 2.76 3.82
C GLY A 48 -7.45 3.17 3.59
N HIS A 49 -8.26 2.30 2.98
CA HIS A 49 -9.69 2.52 2.86
C HIS A 49 -10.39 2.64 4.21
N GLY A 50 -10.10 1.73 5.15
CA GLY A 50 -10.71 1.75 6.49
C GLY A 50 -10.34 2.98 7.34
N VAL A 51 -9.19 3.61 7.06
CA VAL A 51 -8.70 4.82 7.75
C VAL A 51 -9.21 6.09 7.07
N LEU A 52 -9.01 6.22 5.76
CA LEU A 52 -9.29 7.46 5.01
C LEU A 52 -10.75 7.55 4.56
N HIS A 53 -11.38 6.42 4.26
CA HIS A 53 -12.72 6.34 3.70
C HIS A 53 -13.61 5.36 4.47
N PRO A 54 -13.74 5.49 5.81
CA PRO A 54 -14.28 4.44 6.67
C PRO A 54 -15.72 4.02 6.37
N LYS A 55 -16.52 4.85 5.69
CA LYS A 55 -17.92 4.58 5.34
C LYS A 55 -18.12 4.23 3.87
N ALA A 56 -17.06 4.23 3.06
CA ALA A 56 -17.12 3.89 1.65
C ALA A 56 -16.74 2.41 1.49
N ASN A 57 -17.70 1.57 1.09
CA ASN A 57 -17.38 0.21 0.69
C ASN A 57 -16.65 0.24 -0.66
N THR A 58 -15.64 -0.61 -0.80
CA THR A 58 -14.80 -0.62 -2.00
C THR A 58 -15.27 -1.71 -2.96
N PRO A 59 -15.11 -1.51 -4.28
CA PRO A 59 -15.24 -2.61 -5.22
C PRO A 59 -14.18 -3.67 -4.90
N PHE A 60 -14.39 -4.90 -5.35
CA PHE A 60 -13.38 -5.95 -5.19
C PHE A 60 -12.04 -5.50 -5.80
N MET A 61 -10.99 -5.51 -5.00
CA MET A 61 -9.65 -5.26 -5.48
C MET A 61 -9.23 -6.41 -6.39
N ARG A 62 -8.89 -6.07 -7.62
CA ARG A 62 -8.36 -6.94 -8.66
C ARG A 62 -7.03 -6.34 -9.13
N GLU A 63 -6.26 -7.10 -9.88
CA GLU A 63 -4.99 -6.61 -10.44
C GLU A 63 -5.15 -5.31 -11.26
N LYS A 64 -6.29 -5.14 -11.95
CA LYS A 64 -6.60 -3.91 -12.71
C LYS A 64 -7.00 -2.72 -11.82
N THR A 65 -7.51 -2.96 -10.61
CA THR A 65 -7.94 -1.91 -9.69
C THR A 65 -6.75 -1.24 -8.99
N LEU A 66 -5.62 -1.95 -8.85
CA LEU A 66 -4.34 -1.40 -8.35
C LEU A 66 -3.91 -0.12 -9.05
N PHE A 67 -4.22 0.02 -10.34
CA PHE A 67 -3.81 1.14 -11.19
C PHE A 67 -4.98 2.09 -11.52
N SER A 68 -6.06 2.02 -10.74
CA SER A 68 -7.21 2.89 -10.91
C SER A 68 -6.84 4.36 -10.69
N THR A 69 -7.34 5.25 -11.57
CA THR A 69 -7.23 6.71 -11.40
C THR A 69 -8.30 7.28 -10.48
N ASN A 70 -9.17 6.42 -9.92
CA ASN A 70 -10.14 6.83 -8.92
C ASN A 70 -9.41 7.39 -7.69
N LYS A 71 -9.84 8.57 -7.23
CA LYS A 71 -9.24 9.28 -6.10
C LYS A 71 -9.12 8.43 -4.83
N ILE A 72 -10.15 7.65 -4.49
CA ILE A 72 -10.17 6.81 -3.28
C ILE A 72 -9.11 5.70 -3.40
N GLU A 73 -9.01 5.05 -4.56
CA GLU A 73 -8.01 4.01 -4.83
C GLU A 73 -6.59 4.58 -4.80
N ALA A 74 -6.39 5.77 -5.37
CA ALA A 74 -5.10 6.46 -5.35
C ALA A 74 -4.68 6.83 -3.91
N GLU A 75 -5.62 7.32 -3.09
CA GLU A 75 -5.37 7.64 -1.68
C GLU A 75 -5.05 6.38 -0.85
N ALA A 76 -5.74 5.27 -1.09
CA ALA A 76 -5.45 3.98 -0.46
C ALA A 76 -4.09 3.41 -0.88
N ASN A 77 -3.73 3.52 -2.16
CA ASN A 77 -2.40 3.14 -2.65
C ASN A 77 -1.28 3.97 -2.01
N ILE A 78 -1.44 5.30 -1.94
CA ILE A 78 -0.47 6.16 -1.26
C ILE A 78 -0.34 5.74 0.21
N PHE A 79 -1.46 5.49 0.89
CA PHE A 79 -1.44 5.03 2.27
C PHE A 79 -0.65 3.72 2.43
N ALA A 80 -0.88 2.73 1.56
CA ALA A 80 -0.17 1.45 1.60
C ALA A 80 1.34 1.62 1.41
N VAL A 81 1.75 2.44 0.44
CA VAL A 81 3.16 2.73 0.17
C VAL A 81 3.84 3.42 1.36
N GLU A 82 3.20 4.43 1.93
CA GLU A 82 3.72 5.16 3.10
C GLU A 82 3.81 4.27 4.35
N LEU A 83 2.85 3.34 4.52
CA LEU A 83 2.84 2.40 5.64
C LEU A 83 3.93 1.34 5.52
N LEU A 84 4.15 0.79 4.32
CA LEU A 84 5.09 -0.31 4.08
C LEU A 84 6.54 0.15 3.89
N ILE A 85 6.75 1.40 3.45
CA ILE A 85 8.07 2.01 3.28
C ILE A 85 8.12 3.27 4.18
N PRO A 86 8.41 3.11 5.48
CA PRO A 86 8.52 4.26 6.36
C PRO A 86 9.80 5.05 6.05
N ASP A 87 9.77 6.38 6.22
CA ASP A 87 10.90 7.25 5.83
C ASP A 87 12.24 6.85 6.45
N ASN A 88 12.22 6.36 7.69
CA ASN A 88 13.45 5.92 8.38
C ASN A 88 14.11 4.70 7.72
N SER A 89 13.33 3.81 7.09
CA SER A 89 13.86 2.63 6.39
C SER A 89 14.72 3.02 5.18
N LEU A 90 14.43 4.17 4.56
CA LEU A 90 15.21 4.66 3.42
C LEU A 90 16.64 5.04 3.79
N HIS A 91 16.92 5.32 5.06
CA HIS A 91 18.27 5.60 5.54
C HIS A 91 19.17 4.36 5.50
N GLU A 92 18.61 3.17 5.70
CA GLU A 92 19.34 1.90 5.69
C GLU A 92 19.94 1.62 4.30
N TYR A 93 19.23 2.04 3.24
CA TYR A 93 19.65 1.83 1.86
C TYR A 93 20.48 2.97 1.26
N ARG A 94 20.68 4.08 1.99
CA ARG A 94 21.28 5.31 1.44
C ARG A 94 22.67 5.11 0.82
N ASN A 95 23.47 4.20 1.38
CA ASN A 95 24.82 3.88 0.91
C ASN A 95 24.89 2.54 0.17
N MET A 96 23.74 1.92 -0.08
CA MET A 96 23.61 0.71 -0.87
C MET A 96 23.29 1.10 -2.31
N ASN A 97 23.77 0.32 -3.29
CA ASN A 97 23.49 0.56 -4.71
C ASN A 97 22.09 0.04 -5.12
N TYR A 98 21.07 0.36 -4.32
CA TYR A 98 19.68 -0.02 -4.58
C TYR A 98 18.93 1.11 -5.27
N SER A 99 18.13 0.75 -6.28
CA SER A 99 17.16 1.66 -6.88
C SER A 99 15.89 1.73 -6.04
N ILE A 100 15.05 2.73 -6.31
CA ILE A 100 13.73 2.84 -5.66
C ILE A 100 12.83 1.63 -5.95
N TYR A 101 13.01 0.97 -7.11
CA TYR A 101 12.31 -0.26 -7.45
C TYR A 101 12.79 -1.44 -6.61
N ASP A 102 14.08 -1.52 -6.30
CA ASP A 102 14.64 -2.56 -5.43
C ASP A 102 14.10 -2.40 -4.01
N ILE A 103 14.10 -1.17 -3.49
CA ILE A 103 13.53 -0.84 -2.18
C ILE A 103 12.04 -1.20 -2.15
N ALA A 104 11.26 -0.85 -3.19
CA ALA A 104 9.85 -1.23 -3.26
C ALA A 104 9.67 -2.75 -3.17
N ARG A 105 10.45 -3.53 -3.93
CA ARG A 105 10.40 -5.01 -3.89
C ARG A 105 10.75 -5.57 -2.51
N ILE A 106 11.80 -5.05 -1.86
CA ILE A 106 12.23 -5.47 -0.52
C ILE A 106 11.10 -5.27 0.49
N HIS A 107 10.37 -4.15 0.38
CA HIS A 107 9.25 -3.81 1.25
C HIS A 107 7.90 -4.39 0.79
N GLY A 108 7.90 -5.22 -0.24
CA GLY A 108 6.68 -5.85 -0.76
C GLY A 108 5.69 -4.90 -1.45
N VAL A 109 6.14 -3.73 -1.86
CA VAL A 109 5.37 -2.77 -2.65
C VAL A 109 5.53 -3.07 -4.15
N PRO A 110 4.43 -3.12 -4.93
CA PRO A 110 4.51 -3.19 -6.39
C PRO A 110 5.41 -2.07 -6.94
N PRO A 111 6.46 -2.38 -7.69
CA PRO A 111 7.44 -1.40 -8.19
C PRO A 111 6.79 -0.23 -8.95
N GLU A 112 5.69 -0.49 -9.64
CA GLU A 112 4.91 0.50 -10.39
C GLU A 112 4.31 1.59 -9.49
N LEU A 113 4.10 1.30 -8.20
CA LEU A 113 3.55 2.23 -7.21
C LEU A 113 4.64 2.93 -6.39
N CYS A 114 5.92 2.63 -6.62
CA CYS A 114 7.02 3.22 -5.84
C CYS A 114 7.09 4.75 -5.94
N SER A 115 6.62 5.31 -7.06
CA SER A 115 6.56 6.76 -7.31
C SER A 115 5.56 7.50 -6.41
N LEU A 116 4.65 6.77 -5.76
CA LEU A 116 3.70 7.32 -4.80
C LEU A 116 4.36 7.67 -3.46
N LYS A 117 5.56 7.14 -3.19
CA LYS A 117 6.31 7.43 -1.97
C LYS A 117 6.65 8.92 -1.91
N LYS A 118 6.16 9.59 -0.87
CA LYS A 118 6.47 10.99 -0.55
C LYS A 118 7.51 11.01 0.56
N LEU A 119 8.60 11.73 0.35
CA LEU A 119 9.54 12.01 1.44
C LEU A 119 8.96 13.13 2.29
N SER A 120 8.75 12.90 3.58
CA SER A 120 8.32 13.97 4.46
C SER A 120 9.47 14.95 4.70
N ASN A 121 9.24 16.24 4.46
CA ASN A 121 10.22 17.31 4.74
C ASN A 121 10.45 17.55 6.25
N LYS A 122 9.99 16.64 7.13
CA LYS A 122 10.12 16.77 8.59
C LYS A 122 11.40 16.10 9.06
N GLY A 123 12.51 16.72 8.72
CA GLY A 123 13.86 16.32 9.11
C GLY A 123 14.80 16.65 7.98
N GLY A 124 15.57 17.73 8.14
CA GLY A 124 16.52 18.17 7.12
C GLY A 124 17.57 17.09 6.84
N VAL A 125 17.31 16.25 5.86
CA VAL A 125 18.33 15.54 5.11
C VAL A 125 17.85 15.38 3.67
N GLU A 126 18.40 16.27 2.85
CA GLU A 126 18.28 16.42 1.41
C GLU A 126 18.00 15.12 0.62
N ASN A 127 16.97 15.16 -0.22
CA ASN A 127 17.03 15.08 -1.69
C ASN A 127 18.24 14.37 -2.37
N VAL A 128 18.71 13.24 -1.86
CA VAL A 128 19.84 12.51 -2.47
C VAL A 128 19.40 11.29 -3.30
N ILE A 129 18.26 10.66 -2.99
CA ILE A 129 17.86 9.40 -3.65
C ILE A 129 17.16 9.63 -5.00
N MET A 130 16.34 10.70 -5.13
CA MET A 130 15.60 11.00 -6.37
C MET A 130 16.36 11.91 -7.36
N LYS A 131 17.37 12.67 -6.91
CA LYS A 131 18.12 13.60 -7.79
C LYS A 131 19.18 12.93 -8.66
N ARG A 132 19.48 11.64 -8.47
CA ARG A 132 20.54 10.94 -9.23
C ARG A 132 20.08 10.19 -10.49
N LYS A 133 18.79 10.20 -10.85
CA LYS A 133 18.29 9.51 -12.05
C LYS A 133 17.19 10.25 -12.83
N ILE A 134 17.21 11.59 -12.82
CA ILE A 134 16.47 12.39 -13.79
C ILE A 134 17.42 13.46 -14.33
N PHE A 135 18.36 13.03 -15.18
CA PHE A 135 18.84 13.65 -16.42
C PHE A 135 19.63 12.59 -17.18
#